data_AF-A0A437AIG1-F1
#
_entry.id   AF-A0A437AIG1-F1
#
_cell.length_a   1.000
_cell.length_b   1.000
_cell.length_c   1.000
_cell.angle_alpha   90.00
_cell.angle_beta   90.00
_cell.angle_gamma   90.00
#
_symmetry.space_group_name_H-M   'P 1'
#
loop_
_entity.id
_entity.type
_entity.pdbx_description
1 polymer ?
#
loop_
_entity_poly.entity_id
_entity_poly.type
_entity_poly.pdbx_seq_one_letter_code
_entity_poly.pdbx_strand_id
1 'polypeptide(L)'
;MEENVNNLVNTEEKDTQPMGLDTIMYKYSPSTAIKIIDQLYSSLSKAEKKTTLDWIYKISDEIDDGFKPWTIKNDQLRCKILSKYFYYTDELINYVAYTDSISSLQSILKFKDRFKNKGLIYQLINDVKVNKINKAALTEIYECIKNNEE
;
A
#
# COMPACT_ATOMS: atom_id res chain seq x y z
N MET A 1 1.74 17.45 -24.54
CA MET A 1 0.95 18.41 -23.74
C MET A 1 0.67 17.73 -22.43
N GLU A 2 1.40 18.12 -21.38
CA GLU A 2 1.10 17.72 -20.00
C GLU A 2 -0.07 18.57 -19.53
N GLU A 3 -1.28 18.03 -19.59
CA GLU A 3 -2.37 18.61 -18.83
C GLU A 3 -2.14 18.34 -17.35
N ASN A 4 -1.72 19.41 -16.68
CA ASN A 4 -1.60 19.53 -15.23
C ASN A 4 -2.81 18.89 -14.53
N VAL A 5 -2.56 17.89 -13.68
CA VAL A 5 -3.55 17.29 -12.76
C VAL A 5 -4.26 18.35 -11.91
N ASN A 6 -3.70 19.55 -11.79
CA ASN A 6 -4.28 20.70 -11.13
C ASN A 6 -5.50 21.33 -11.86
N ASN A 7 -5.75 21.00 -13.14
CA ASN A 7 -6.89 21.56 -13.88
C ASN A 7 -8.20 20.76 -13.74
N LEU A 8 -8.19 19.59 -13.11
CA LEU A 8 -9.44 18.85 -12.79
C LEU A 8 -10.24 19.46 -11.64
N VAL A 9 -9.71 20.49 -10.99
CA VAL A 9 -10.33 21.13 -9.81
C VAL A 9 -11.18 22.35 -10.18
N ASN A 10 -11.09 22.88 -11.40
CA ASN A 10 -11.70 24.17 -11.77
C ASN A 10 -12.53 24.13 -13.06
N THR A 11 -13.57 23.30 -13.09
CA THR A 11 -14.69 23.50 -14.03
C THR A 11 -16.02 23.45 -13.28
N GLU A 12 -16.58 24.65 -13.12
CA GLU A 12 -18.00 25.01 -13.03
C GLU A 12 -18.91 24.24 -12.05
N GLU A 13 -19.43 24.99 -11.07
CA GLU A 13 -20.41 24.60 -10.07
C GLU A 13 -21.59 23.80 -10.65
N LYS A 14 -21.61 22.49 -10.38
CA LYS A 14 -22.81 21.65 -10.36
C LYS A 14 -22.77 20.82 -9.08
N ASP A 15 -23.70 21.11 -8.18
CA ASP A 15 -23.94 20.43 -6.90
C ASP A 15 -22.68 20.18 -6.06
N THR A 16 -22.26 21.21 -5.33
CA THR A 16 -21.30 21.09 -4.21
C THR A 16 -21.96 20.47 -2.97
N GLN A 17 -22.58 19.29 -3.13
CA GLN A 17 -22.63 18.38 -2.00
C GLN A 17 -21.22 17.82 -1.81
N PRO A 18 -20.69 17.73 -0.57
CA PRO A 18 -19.45 17.01 -0.35
C PRO A 18 -19.61 15.62 -0.96
N MET A 19 -18.79 15.30 -1.97
CA MET A 19 -18.80 13.98 -2.58
C MET A 19 -18.46 12.97 -1.48
N GLY A 20 -19.50 12.32 -0.95
CA GLY A 20 -19.36 11.33 0.11
C GLY A 20 -18.50 10.16 -0.37
N LEU A 21 -17.93 9.43 0.58
CA LEU A 21 -17.09 8.26 0.31
C LEU A 21 -17.76 7.29 -0.67
N ASP A 22 -19.07 7.06 -0.51
CA ASP A 22 -19.85 6.21 -1.41
C ASP A 22 -19.80 6.71 -2.87
N THR A 23 -19.91 8.03 -3.10
CA THR A 23 -19.85 8.57 -4.46
C THR A 23 -18.48 8.32 -5.10
N ILE A 24 -17.39 8.43 -4.33
CA ILE A 24 -16.04 8.15 -4.82
C ILE A 24 -15.92 6.67 -5.22
N MET A 25 -16.46 5.76 -4.40
CA MET A 25 -16.35 4.32 -4.58
C MET A 25 -17.17 3.80 -5.76
N TYR A 26 -18.31 4.44 -6.09
CA TYR A 26 -19.20 4.00 -7.18
C TYR A 26 -19.01 4.78 -8.49
N LYS A 27 -18.49 6.02 -8.45
CA LYS A 27 -18.34 6.85 -9.66
C LYS A 27 -17.03 6.60 -10.42
N TYR A 28 -15.97 6.20 -9.71
CA TYR A 28 -14.64 6.00 -10.29
C TYR A 28 -14.28 4.52 -10.38
N SER A 29 -13.35 4.19 -11.28
CA SER A 29 -12.76 2.85 -11.33
C SER A 29 -12.08 2.52 -9.99
N PRO A 30 -12.03 1.24 -9.56
CA PRO A 30 -11.40 0.82 -8.31
C PRO A 30 -10.02 1.42 -8.06
N SER A 31 -9.15 1.41 -9.07
CA SER A 31 -7.79 1.98 -8.99
C SER A 31 -7.80 3.50 -8.74
N THR A 32 -8.67 4.24 -9.43
CA THR A 32 -8.78 5.70 -9.27
C THR A 32 -9.40 6.06 -7.92
N ALA A 33 -10.46 5.36 -7.52
CA ALA A 33 -11.11 5.55 -6.23
C ALA A 33 -10.14 5.32 -5.06
N ILE A 34 -9.31 4.27 -5.12
CA ILE A 34 -8.28 3.99 -4.12
C ILE A 34 -7.28 5.15 -4.02
N LYS A 35 -6.84 5.75 -5.13
CA LYS A 35 -5.92 6.91 -5.11
C LYS A 35 -6.55 8.13 -4.42
N ILE A 36 -7.82 8.39 -4.68
CA ILE A 36 -8.55 9.51 -4.05
C ILE A 36 -8.71 9.23 -2.55
N ILE A 37 -9.13 8.02 -2.19
CA ILE A 37 -9.30 7.59 -0.80
C ILE A 37 -7.98 7.66 -0.04
N ASP A 38 -6.87 7.24 -0.64
CA ASP A 38 -5.52 7.31 -0.05
C ASP A 38 -5.19 8.72 0.46
N GLN A 39 -5.51 9.74 -0.35
CA GLN A 39 -5.31 11.15 0.00
C GLN A 39 -6.26 11.60 1.12
N LEU A 40 -7.50 11.13 1.12
CA LEU A 40 -8.54 11.55 2.07
C LEU A 40 -8.56 10.73 3.37
N TYR A 41 -7.90 9.58 3.42
CA TYR A 41 -8.14 8.57 4.46
C TYR A 41 -7.93 9.13 5.87
N SER A 42 -6.94 10.01 6.06
CA SER A 42 -6.67 10.62 7.38
C SER A 42 -7.83 11.46 7.91
N SER A 43 -8.54 12.20 7.04
CA SER A 43 -9.67 13.06 7.39
C SER A 43 -11.01 12.34 7.52
N LEU A 44 -11.09 11.08 7.08
CA LEU A 44 -12.30 10.28 7.20
C LEU A 44 -12.64 10.00 8.67
N SER A 45 -13.95 9.98 8.97
CA SER A 45 -14.47 9.51 10.25
C SER A 45 -14.15 8.03 10.49
N LYS A 46 -14.30 7.58 11.73
CA LYS A 46 -14.08 6.16 12.08
C LYS A 46 -14.99 5.21 11.30
N ALA A 47 -16.24 5.60 11.06
CA ALA A 47 -17.20 4.80 10.30
C ALA A 47 -16.78 4.71 8.82
N GLU A 48 -16.42 5.84 8.22
CA GLU A 48 -15.96 5.89 6.82
C GLU A 48 -14.65 5.12 6.61
N LYS A 49 -13.72 5.18 7.55
CA LYS A 49 -12.49 4.35 7.52
C LYS A 49 -12.82 2.87 7.51
N LYS A 50 -13.81 2.43 8.28
CA LYS A 50 -14.26 1.04 8.29
C LYS A 50 -14.86 0.67 6.94
N THR A 51 -15.81 1.46 6.43
CA THR A 51 -16.44 1.25 5.12
C THR A 51 -15.42 1.20 4.00
N THR A 52 -14.44 2.10 4.02
CA THR A 52 -13.32 2.13 3.07
C THR A 52 -12.57 0.80 3.04
N LEU A 53 -12.15 0.31 4.22
CA LEU A 53 -11.39 -0.93 4.32
C LEU A 53 -12.21 -2.14 3.88
N ASP A 54 -13.48 -2.21 4.29
CA ASP A 54 -14.38 -3.31 3.93
C ASP A 54 -14.67 -3.32 2.42
N TRP A 55 -14.70 -2.15 1.77
CA TRP A 55 -14.85 -2.07 0.32
C TRP A 55 -13.57 -2.41 -0.42
N ILE A 56 -12.41 -1.84 -0.03
CA ILE A 56 -11.10 -2.19 -0.61
C ILE A 56 -10.90 -3.71 -0.56
N TYR A 57 -11.36 -4.36 0.51
CA TYR A 57 -11.34 -5.82 0.60
C TYR A 57 -12.20 -6.52 -0.44
N LYS A 58 -13.44 -6.08 -0.63
CA LYS A 58 -14.35 -6.71 -1.60
C LYS A 58 -13.79 -6.61 -3.02
N ILE A 59 -13.21 -5.46 -3.37
CA ILE A 59 -12.69 -5.21 -4.71
C ILE A 59 -11.25 -5.70 -4.89
N SER A 60 -10.53 -6.09 -3.84
CA SER A 60 -9.10 -6.44 -3.99
C SER A 60 -8.89 -7.65 -4.89
N ASP A 61 -9.85 -8.56 -4.91
CA ASP A 61 -9.86 -9.76 -5.77
C ASP A 61 -10.35 -9.44 -7.20
N GLU A 62 -11.02 -8.30 -7.39
CA GLU A 62 -11.60 -7.85 -8.68
C GLU A 62 -10.67 -6.90 -9.45
N ILE A 63 -9.58 -6.45 -8.85
CA ILE A 63 -8.59 -5.58 -9.51
C ILE A 63 -7.66 -6.45 -10.37
N ASP A 64 -7.99 -6.57 -11.65
CA ASP A 64 -7.10 -7.12 -12.69
C ASP A 64 -5.80 -6.28 -12.76
N ASP A 65 -4.66 -6.98 -12.80
CA ASP A 65 -3.27 -6.56 -12.53
C ASP A 65 -2.80 -6.58 -11.05
N GLY A 66 -3.68 -6.97 -10.13
CA GLY A 66 -3.37 -7.20 -8.72
C GLY A 66 -3.20 -5.90 -7.94
N PHE A 67 -4.11 -5.63 -7.02
CA PHE A 67 -3.95 -4.52 -6.09
C PHE A 67 -2.67 -4.70 -5.26
N LYS A 68 -1.78 -3.70 -5.30
CA LYS A 68 -0.49 -3.70 -4.60
C LYS A 68 -0.54 -2.71 -3.44
N PRO A 69 -0.65 -3.15 -2.17
CA PRO A 69 -0.79 -2.26 -1.02
C PRO A 69 0.33 -1.24 -0.87
N TRP A 70 1.50 -1.52 -1.42
CA TRP A 70 2.64 -0.60 -1.41
C TRP A 70 2.50 0.59 -2.36
N THR A 71 1.47 0.64 -3.21
CA THR A 71 1.14 1.85 -3.98
C THR A 71 0.41 2.89 -3.14
N ILE A 72 -0.23 2.48 -2.03
CA ILE A 72 -0.88 3.38 -1.07
C ILE A 72 0.16 4.22 -0.34
N LYS A 73 0.02 5.54 -0.31
CA LYS A 73 0.94 6.47 0.34
C LYS A 73 0.58 6.73 1.80
N ASN A 74 -0.69 6.64 2.17
CA ASN A 74 -1.17 6.81 3.53
C ASN A 74 -0.77 5.61 4.40
N ASP A 75 0.14 5.84 5.34
CA ASP A 75 0.68 4.83 6.24
C ASP A 75 -0.40 4.10 7.05
N GLN A 76 -1.45 4.81 7.49
CA GLN A 76 -2.52 4.22 8.29
C GLN A 76 -3.34 3.25 7.46
N LEU A 77 -3.72 3.66 6.24
CA LEU A 77 -4.47 2.82 5.31
C LEU A 77 -3.61 1.62 4.89
N ARG A 78 -2.38 1.86 4.45
CA ARG A 78 -1.44 0.82 4.02
C ARG A 78 -1.20 -0.22 5.12
N CYS A 79 -0.95 0.21 6.36
CA CYS A 79 -0.76 -0.73 7.48
C CYS A 79 -2.01 -1.58 7.72
N LYS A 80 -3.21 -0.99 7.67
CA LYS A 80 -4.46 -1.74 7.85
C LYS A 80 -4.66 -2.77 6.74
N ILE A 81 -4.31 -2.41 5.51
CA ILE A 81 -4.42 -3.31 4.36
C ILE A 81 -3.43 -4.46 4.50
N LEU A 82 -2.15 -4.16 4.72
CA LEU A 82 -1.10 -5.18 4.93
C LEU A 82 -1.45 -6.15 6.06
N SER A 83 -2.04 -5.65 7.16
CA SER A 83 -2.42 -6.50 8.29
C SER A 83 -3.50 -7.54 7.99
N LYS A 84 -4.37 -7.28 7.01
CA LYS A 84 -5.57 -8.08 6.76
C LYS A 84 -5.54 -8.88 5.46
N TYR A 85 -4.93 -8.34 4.41
CA TYR A 85 -5.23 -8.77 3.03
C TYR A 85 -4.07 -9.39 2.27
N PHE A 86 -2.81 -9.23 2.73
CA PHE A 86 -1.69 -9.58 1.87
C PHE A 86 -0.93 -10.83 2.32
N TYR A 87 -0.75 -11.74 1.36
CA TYR A 87 0.26 -12.77 1.40
C TYR A 87 1.62 -12.12 1.17
N TYR A 88 2.60 -12.45 2.01
CA TYR A 88 3.95 -11.88 1.95
C TYR A 88 4.75 -12.62 0.87
N THR A 89 4.46 -12.27 -0.38
CA THR A 89 4.99 -12.90 -1.60
C THR A 89 6.41 -12.42 -1.92
N ASP A 90 7.05 -13.11 -2.86
CA ASP A 90 8.33 -12.70 -3.47
C ASP A 90 8.26 -11.30 -4.08
N GLU A 91 7.09 -10.88 -4.56
CA GLU A 91 6.87 -9.54 -5.08
C GLU A 91 7.04 -8.47 -3.99
N LEU A 92 6.51 -8.71 -2.79
CA LEU A 92 6.68 -7.78 -1.66
C LEU A 92 8.14 -7.74 -1.19
N ILE A 93 8.85 -8.88 -1.22
CA ILE A 93 10.28 -8.94 -0.90
C ILE A 93 11.08 -8.11 -1.92
N ASN A 94 10.80 -8.27 -3.21
CA ASN A 94 11.41 -7.45 -4.26
C ASN A 94 11.07 -5.96 -4.10
N TYR A 95 9.82 -5.64 -3.73
CA TYR A 95 9.44 -4.27 -3.42
C TYR A 95 10.28 -3.69 -2.27
N VAL A 96 10.45 -4.42 -1.16
CA VAL A 96 11.33 -3.99 -0.05
C VAL A 96 12.77 -3.78 -0.53
N ALA A 97 13.28 -4.65 -1.40
CA ALA A 97 14.64 -4.55 -1.92
C ALA A 97 14.88 -3.30 -2.78
N TYR A 98 13.86 -2.84 -3.52
CA TYR A 98 14.05 -1.80 -4.54
C TYR A 98 13.18 -0.55 -4.38
N THR A 99 12.37 -0.45 -3.32
CA THR A 99 11.58 0.77 -3.06
C THR A 99 12.43 1.92 -2.55
N ASP A 100 12.13 3.13 -3.00
CA ASP A 100 12.67 4.37 -2.43
C ASP A 100 11.72 4.98 -1.36
N SER A 101 10.58 4.34 -1.10
CA SER A 101 9.60 4.82 -0.14
C SER A 101 9.91 4.36 1.27
N ILE A 102 10.61 5.20 2.04
CA ILE A 102 10.92 4.95 3.46
C ILE A 102 9.64 4.67 4.27
N SER A 103 8.57 5.42 4.05
CA SER A 103 7.29 5.20 4.75
C SER A 103 6.68 3.83 4.43
N SER A 104 6.81 3.36 3.18
CA SER A 104 6.40 2.01 2.79
C SER A 104 7.21 0.95 3.52
N LEU A 105 8.53 1.09 3.54
CA LEU A 105 9.41 0.18 4.28
C LEU A 105 9.02 0.09 5.75
N GLN A 106 8.86 1.23 6.43
CA GLN A 106 8.45 1.27 7.83
C GLN A 106 7.08 0.61 8.07
N SER A 107 6.13 0.79 7.15
CA SER A 107 4.82 0.16 7.25
C SER A 107 4.89 -1.36 7.08
N ILE A 108 5.76 -1.84 6.19
CA ILE A 108 5.96 -3.27 5.92
C ILE A 108 6.71 -3.94 7.08
N LEU A 109 7.75 -3.29 7.63
CA LEU A 109 8.56 -3.81 8.74
C LEU A 109 7.75 -4.08 10.02
N LYS A 110 6.62 -3.40 10.22
CA LYS A 110 5.67 -3.70 11.32
C LYS A 110 5.10 -5.12 11.26
N PHE A 111 5.23 -5.80 10.13
CA PHE A 111 4.72 -7.15 9.88
C PHE A 111 5.82 -8.10 9.38
N LYS A 112 7.07 -7.83 9.76
CA LYS A 112 8.25 -8.60 9.35
C LYS A 112 8.20 -10.08 9.69
N ASP A 113 7.45 -10.46 10.72
CA ASP A 113 7.22 -11.83 11.19
C ASP A 113 6.42 -12.69 10.21
N ARG A 114 5.74 -12.08 9.24
CA ARG A 114 4.85 -12.76 8.31
C ARG A 114 5.52 -13.18 7.00
N PHE A 115 6.77 -12.77 6.76
CA PHE A 115 7.55 -13.19 5.61
C PHE A 115 7.96 -14.67 5.74
N LYS A 116 8.11 -15.36 4.61
CA LYS A 116 8.43 -16.80 4.60
C LYS A 116 9.60 -17.19 3.69
N ASN A 117 9.88 -16.43 2.63
CA ASN A 117 10.95 -16.78 1.68
C ASN A 117 12.33 -16.28 2.15
N LYS A 118 12.91 -17.00 3.12
CA LYS A 118 14.27 -16.74 3.66
C LYS A 118 15.34 -16.71 2.58
N GLY A 119 15.25 -17.63 1.61
CA GLY A 119 16.25 -17.78 0.54
C GLY A 119 16.36 -16.52 -0.33
N LEU A 120 15.22 -16.02 -0.82
CA LEU A 120 15.18 -14.79 -1.62
C LEU A 120 15.69 -13.57 -0.83
N ILE A 121 15.27 -13.44 0.43
CA ILE A 121 15.71 -12.33 1.29
C ILE A 121 17.23 -12.35 1.48
N TYR A 122 17.81 -13.52 1.77
CA TYR A 122 19.26 -13.67 1.93
C TYR A 122 20.02 -13.33 0.65
N GLN A 123 19.53 -13.76 -0.52
CA GLN A 123 20.12 -13.40 -1.81
C GLN A 123 20.14 -11.89 -2.01
N LEU A 124 19.03 -11.20 -1.73
CA LEU A 124 18.90 -9.75 -1.94
C LEU A 124 19.71 -8.91 -0.95
N ILE A 125 19.92 -9.37 0.28
CA ILE A 125 20.84 -8.69 1.24
C ILE A 125 22.26 -8.61 0.65
N ASN A 126 22.69 -9.67 -0.06
CA ASN A 126 24.02 -9.77 -0.64
C ASN A 126 24.12 -9.13 -2.05
N ASP A 127 23.00 -8.76 -2.67
CA ASP A 127 23.00 -8.12 -3.99
C ASP A 127 23.62 -6.72 -3.92
N VAL A 128 24.57 -6.42 -4.80
CA VAL A 128 25.25 -5.13 -4.92
C VAL A 128 24.32 -4.00 -5.36
N LYS A 129 23.20 -4.32 -6.02
CA LYS A 129 22.22 -3.33 -6.51
C LYS A 129 21.30 -2.80 -5.42
N VAL A 130 21.13 -3.54 -4.32
CA VAL A 130 20.25 -3.14 -3.22
C VAL A 130 20.95 -2.07 -2.38
N ASN A 131 20.27 -0.96 -2.12
CA ASN A 131 20.84 0.13 -1.36
C ASN A 131 20.97 -0.20 0.14
N LYS A 132 21.74 0.59 0.88
CA LYS A 132 22.02 0.36 2.31
C LYS A 132 20.77 0.32 3.20
N ILE A 133 19.79 1.18 2.94
CA ILE A 133 18.55 1.28 3.75
C ILE A 133 17.73 0.00 3.55
N ASN A 134 17.56 -0.42 2.31
CA ASN A 134 16.76 -1.58 1.94
C ASN A 134 17.43 -2.87 2.44
N LYS A 135 18.77 -2.95 2.39
CA LYS A 135 19.53 -4.05 3.03
C LYS A 135 19.25 -4.14 4.52
N ALA A 136 19.28 -3.02 5.25
CA ALA A 136 18.99 -3.03 6.68
C ALA A 136 17.58 -3.55 6.98
N ALA A 137 16.58 -3.13 6.18
CA ALA A 137 15.21 -3.62 6.29
C ALA A 137 15.11 -5.13 6.00
N LEU A 138 15.74 -5.62 4.94
CA LEU A 138 15.78 -7.04 4.59
C LEU A 138 16.48 -7.88 5.68
N THR A 139 17.58 -7.39 6.24
CA THR A 139 18.27 -8.04 7.38
C THR A 139 17.36 -8.14 8.60
N GLU A 140 16.63 -7.08 8.93
CA GLU A 140 15.69 -7.10 10.05
C GLU A 140 14.56 -8.14 9.85
N ILE A 141 14.04 -8.25 8.62
CA ILE A 141 13.06 -9.28 8.26
C ILE A 141 13.70 -10.67 8.40
N TYR A 142 14.89 -10.86 7.83
CA TYR A 142 15.60 -12.14 7.83
C TYR A 142 15.84 -12.67 9.24
N GLU A 143 16.36 -11.84 10.15
CA GLU A 143 16.61 -12.25 11.54
C GLU A 143 15.30 -12.56 12.28
N CYS A 144 14.22 -11.82 11.99
CA CYS A 144 12.91 -12.10 12.60
C CYS A 144 12.37 -13.48 12.20
N ILE A 145 12.44 -13.83 10.92
CA ILE A 145 11.92 -15.12 10.43
C ILE A 145 12.87 -16.27 10.76
N LYS A 146 14.18 -16.01 10.88
CA LYS A 146 15.18 -16.99 11.35
C LYS A 146 14.82 -17.52 12.74
N ASN A 147 14.54 -16.63 13.68
CA ASN A 147 14.28 -16.97 15.08
C ASN A 147 12.92 -17.65 15.34
N ASN A 148 11.98 -17.59 14.38
CA ASN A 148 10.64 -18.17 14.52
C ASN A 148 10.56 -19.64 14.07
N GLU A 149 11.63 -20.20 13.49
CA GLU A 149 11.70 -21.60 13.04
C GLU A 149 12.56 -22.50 13.95
N GLU A 150 13.11 -21.95 15.03
CA GLU A 150 13.77 -22.68 16.13
C GLU A 150 12.77 -22.99 17.25
#